data_AF-A0A928F4I7-F1
#
_entry.id   AF-A0A928F4I7-F1
#
_cell.length_a   1.000
_cell.length_b   1.000
_cell.length_c   1.000
_cell.angle_alpha   90.00
_cell.angle_beta   90.00
_cell.angle_gamma   90.00
#
_symmetry.space_group_name_H-M   'P 1'
#
loop_
_entity.id
_entity.type
_entity.pdbx_description
1 polymer ?
#
loop_
_entity_poly.entity_id
_entity_poly.type
_entity_poly.pdbx_seq_one_letter_code
_entity_poly.pdbx_strand_id
1 'polypeptide(L)'
;MSSTKYISPFSTRYASDEMQYLFSAEKKFLTFRRLWIALAEAEQRAGLPITDEQIAEMKAHEKDLDLDLAAAYEKKLRHDVMAHIHAWGDVCPKARPIIHLGATSCYVGDNTDMLILKEALLLVRGKLCRVMQNLRDFALKYKDLPTLGYTHLQPAQMVTVGKRATLWLYDLVLDYHDLEYVLSTLALLGSKGTTGTQASFMELLDGDGKRIDEIEAYIAKEMGFDKVVPVSGQTYTRKFDSRVLSVLSGIAQSAYKFSNDMRILQSFKEMEEPFEKNQIGSSAMPYKRNPMRCERMSALCRAVISDVANTAITASTQWFERTLDDSANRRIAISEGFLAVDAILNVFINVTDGLVVYPKVIASRVAAELPFMASENILMAAVKRGGDRQTLHEAIREHAMAAGRMVKEEGLPNDLLERIAADDRFGLAKEDIEKLLRPADYIGRCPEQVEHFIENEVDPILRATEAIGGAALTV
;
A
#
# COMPACT_ATOMS: atom_id res chain seq x y z
N MET A 1 24.98 15.85 3.39
CA MET A 1 23.84 16.44 4.14
C MET A 1 24.35 17.08 5.42
N SER A 2 23.83 18.25 5.81
CA SER A 2 24.24 18.90 7.06
C SER A 2 23.63 18.18 8.27
N SER A 3 24.45 17.75 9.25
CA SER A 3 23.96 17.14 10.50
C SER A 3 23.36 18.14 11.49
N THR A 4 23.36 19.44 11.15
CA THR A 4 22.88 20.53 12.02
C THR A 4 21.44 20.95 11.77
N LYS A 5 20.76 20.34 10.79
CA LYS A 5 19.37 20.65 10.44
C LYS A 5 18.53 19.38 10.49
N TYR A 6 17.23 19.53 10.76
CA TYR A 6 16.29 18.42 10.65
C TYR A 6 16.27 17.90 9.21
N ILE A 7 16.30 16.57 9.08
CA ILE A 7 16.15 15.86 7.82
C ILE A 7 15.01 14.87 8.03
N SER A 8 14.06 14.85 7.10
CA SER A 8 12.95 13.88 7.18
C SER A 8 13.52 12.46 7.24
N PRO A 9 13.03 11.60 8.14
CA PRO A 9 13.49 10.22 8.21
C PRO A 9 13.13 9.43 6.95
N PHE A 10 12.11 9.88 6.19
CA PHE A 10 11.81 9.32 4.89
C PHE A 10 12.95 9.49 3.88
N SER A 11 13.71 10.59 3.96
CA SER A 11 14.82 10.90 3.04
C SER A 11 16.13 10.19 3.37
N THR A 12 16.22 9.47 4.49
CA THR A 12 17.51 8.91 4.96
C THR A 12 17.44 7.50 5.53
N ARG A 13 16.23 7.04 5.92
CA ARG A 13 16.10 5.81 6.72
C ARG A 13 15.04 4.84 6.19
N TYR A 14 14.01 5.32 5.51
CA TYR A 14 12.79 4.53 5.28
C TYR A 14 12.43 4.31 3.82
N ALA A 15 12.29 5.38 3.02
CA ALA A 15 11.80 5.26 1.66
C ALA A 15 12.91 4.80 0.70
N SER A 16 12.53 4.12 -0.36
CA SER A 16 13.44 3.69 -1.43
C SER A 16 13.99 4.87 -2.24
N ASP A 17 15.14 4.67 -2.88
CA ASP A 17 15.78 5.69 -3.71
C ASP A 17 14.92 6.04 -4.93
N GLU A 18 14.18 5.06 -5.48
CA GLU A 18 13.25 5.25 -6.60
C GLU A 18 12.12 6.21 -6.22
N MET A 19 11.46 5.97 -5.07
CA MET A 19 10.38 6.85 -4.61
C MET A 19 10.91 8.24 -4.20
N GLN A 20 12.10 8.31 -3.60
CA GLN A 20 12.74 9.58 -3.28
C GLN A 20 13.07 10.38 -4.54
N TYR A 21 13.54 9.72 -5.61
CA TYR A 21 13.82 10.37 -6.89
C TYR A 21 12.55 10.96 -7.50
N LEU A 22 11.42 10.24 -7.46
CA LEU A 22 10.14 10.74 -7.98
C LEU A 22 9.72 12.08 -7.36
N PHE A 23 9.99 12.29 -6.07
CA PHE A 23 9.69 13.53 -5.35
C PHE A 23 10.90 14.48 -5.22
N SER A 24 11.98 14.24 -5.96
CA SER A 24 13.17 15.08 -5.93
C SER A 24 13.00 16.38 -6.73
N ALA A 25 13.79 17.40 -6.37
CA ALA A 25 13.86 18.65 -7.13
C ALA A 25 14.33 18.41 -8.57
N GLU A 26 15.29 17.50 -8.76
CA GLU A 26 15.79 17.14 -10.09
C GLU A 26 14.68 16.56 -10.97
N LYS A 27 13.97 15.52 -10.51
CA LYS A 27 12.83 14.96 -11.24
C LYS A 27 11.79 16.02 -11.57
N LYS A 28 11.42 16.87 -10.60
CA LYS A 28 10.45 17.95 -10.80
C LYS A 28 10.88 18.89 -11.92
N PHE A 29 12.08 19.44 -11.85
CA PHE A 29 12.51 20.49 -12.78
C PHE A 29 12.97 19.96 -14.14
N LEU A 30 13.45 18.73 -14.24
CA LEU A 30 13.60 18.05 -15.54
C LEU A 30 12.24 17.81 -16.19
N THR A 31 11.22 17.46 -15.40
CA THR A 31 9.84 17.31 -15.91
C THR A 31 9.26 18.64 -16.39
N PHE A 32 9.55 19.76 -15.71
CA PHE A 32 9.19 21.10 -16.20
C PHE A 32 9.74 21.36 -17.61
N ARG A 33 11.02 21.02 -17.84
CA ARG A 33 11.67 21.19 -19.15
C ARG A 33 11.07 20.28 -20.21
N ARG A 34 10.76 19.02 -19.88
CA ARG A 34 10.05 18.10 -20.78
C ARG A 34 8.68 18.65 -21.19
N LEU A 35 7.93 19.23 -20.25
CA LEU A 35 6.65 19.87 -20.53
C LEU A 35 6.83 21.10 -21.43
N TRP A 36 7.79 21.99 -21.15
CA TRP A 36 8.05 23.13 -22.03
C TRP A 36 8.49 22.72 -23.44
N ILE A 37 9.28 21.65 -23.60
CA ILE A 37 9.62 21.11 -24.91
C ILE A 37 8.35 20.63 -25.64
N ALA A 38 7.51 19.85 -24.97
CA ALA A 38 6.26 19.37 -25.56
C ALA A 38 5.31 20.51 -25.92
N LEU A 39 5.26 21.58 -25.12
CA LEU A 39 4.50 22.79 -25.42
C LEU A 39 5.00 23.46 -26.71
N ALA A 40 6.31 23.70 -26.80
CA ALA A 40 6.91 24.36 -27.97
C ALA A 40 6.70 23.54 -29.25
N GLU A 41 6.83 22.21 -29.18
CA GLU A 41 6.53 21.32 -30.30
C GLU A 41 5.05 21.34 -30.69
N ALA A 42 4.13 21.35 -29.73
CA ALA A 42 2.70 21.42 -29.98
C ALA A 42 2.32 22.74 -30.64
N GLU A 43 2.83 23.85 -30.11
CA GLU A 43 2.62 25.20 -30.61
C GLU A 43 3.19 25.40 -32.02
N GLN A 44 4.38 24.85 -32.30
CA GLN A 44 4.94 24.83 -33.65
C GLN A 44 4.02 24.10 -34.64
N ARG A 45 3.51 22.91 -34.25
CA ARG A 45 2.57 22.15 -35.09
C ARG A 45 1.24 22.89 -35.30
N ALA A 46 0.80 23.67 -34.31
CA ALA A 46 -0.38 24.52 -34.40
C ALA A 46 -0.16 25.81 -35.22
N GLY A 47 1.06 26.03 -35.73
CA GLY A 47 1.39 27.12 -36.64
C GLY A 47 1.92 28.39 -35.98
N LEU A 48 2.28 28.35 -34.68
CA LEU A 48 2.99 29.46 -34.04
C LEU A 48 4.43 29.58 -34.57
N PRO A 49 5.02 30.79 -34.59
CA PRO A 49 6.34 31.05 -35.17
C PRO A 49 7.48 30.56 -34.27
N ILE A 50 7.55 29.24 -34.07
CA ILE A 50 8.56 28.52 -33.31
C ILE A 50 9.45 27.75 -34.29
N THR A 51 10.77 27.95 -34.22
CA THR A 51 11.72 27.32 -35.15
C THR A 51 12.25 25.99 -34.62
N ASP A 52 12.63 25.09 -35.53
CA ASP A 52 13.29 23.82 -35.18
C ASP A 52 14.57 24.03 -34.39
N GLU A 53 15.28 25.13 -34.66
CA GLU A 53 16.50 25.50 -33.95
C GLU A 53 16.23 25.82 -32.47
N GLN A 54 15.12 26.49 -32.16
CA GLN A 54 14.71 26.77 -30.77
C GLN A 54 14.39 25.48 -30.03
N ILE A 55 13.60 24.58 -30.63
CA ILE A 55 13.24 23.30 -30.02
C ILE A 55 14.49 22.42 -29.85
N ALA A 56 15.39 22.39 -30.83
CA ALA A 56 16.63 21.65 -30.75
C ALA A 56 17.54 22.16 -29.62
N GLU A 57 17.63 23.48 -29.41
CA GLU A 57 18.35 24.07 -28.29
C GLU A 57 17.76 23.66 -26.94
N MET A 58 16.42 23.69 -26.80
CA MET A 58 15.74 23.23 -25.58
C MET A 58 16.06 21.76 -25.28
N LYS A 59 16.01 20.88 -26.28
CA LYS A 59 16.35 19.45 -26.11
C LYS A 59 17.82 19.24 -25.75
N ALA A 60 18.73 19.99 -26.36
CA ALA A 60 20.16 19.87 -26.09
C ALA A 60 20.50 20.23 -24.62
N HIS A 61 19.79 21.20 -24.05
CA HIS A 61 19.99 21.68 -22.69
C HIS A 61 18.92 21.18 -21.70
N GLU A 62 18.17 20.13 -22.04
CA GLU A 62 17.11 19.58 -21.16
C GLU A 62 17.68 19.19 -19.78
N LYS A 63 18.86 18.57 -19.77
CA LYS A 63 19.53 18.06 -18.56
C LYS A 63 20.43 19.07 -17.83
N ASP A 64 20.64 20.25 -18.40
CA ASP A 64 21.57 21.25 -17.85
C ASP A 64 20.92 22.04 -16.71
N LEU A 65 20.74 21.40 -15.56
CA LEU A 65 19.98 21.91 -14.43
C LEU A 65 20.89 22.54 -13.37
N ASP A 66 20.96 23.88 -13.33
CA ASP A 66 21.63 24.64 -12.26
C ASP A 66 20.60 25.07 -11.20
N LEU A 67 20.51 24.29 -10.11
CA LEU A 67 19.58 24.56 -9.01
C LEU A 67 20.00 25.76 -8.15
N ASP A 68 21.29 26.06 -8.08
CA ASP A 68 21.79 27.21 -7.30
C ASP A 68 21.46 28.52 -8.01
N LEU A 69 21.62 28.56 -9.34
CA LEU A 69 21.19 29.67 -10.18
C LEU A 69 19.67 29.87 -10.11
N ALA A 70 18.90 28.78 -10.20
CA ALA A 70 17.45 28.85 -10.06
C ALA A 70 17.04 29.38 -8.67
N ALA A 71 17.68 28.92 -7.59
CA ALA A 71 17.43 29.44 -6.24
C ALA A 71 17.78 30.93 -6.09
N ALA A 72 18.85 31.39 -6.75
CA ALA A 72 19.21 32.81 -6.79
C ALA A 72 18.15 33.65 -7.53
N TYR A 73 17.65 33.15 -8.66
CA TYR A 73 16.53 33.77 -9.37
C TYR A 73 15.25 33.76 -8.53
N GLU A 74 14.92 32.67 -7.84
CA GLU A 74 13.72 32.57 -7.01
C GLU A 74 13.77 33.57 -5.85
N LYS A 75 14.94 33.74 -5.21
CA LYS A 75 15.13 34.76 -4.17
C LYS A 75 14.88 36.18 -4.68
N LYS A 76 15.22 36.45 -5.95
CA LYS A 76 15.02 37.76 -6.61
C LYS A 76 13.57 37.96 -7.05
N LEU A 77 12.99 36.97 -7.72
CA LEU A 77 11.71 37.07 -8.41
C LEU A 77 10.52 36.67 -7.53
N ARG A 78 10.77 35.98 -6.41
CA ARG A 78 9.76 35.45 -5.49
C ARG A 78 8.76 34.52 -6.19
N HIS A 79 9.21 33.83 -7.23
CA HIS A 79 8.41 32.91 -8.03
C HIS A 79 9.27 31.78 -8.59
N ASP A 80 8.97 30.53 -8.21
CA ASP A 80 9.77 29.34 -8.55
C ASP A 80 9.75 29.02 -10.07
N VAL A 81 8.58 28.98 -10.69
CA VAL A 81 8.46 28.74 -12.15
C VAL A 81 9.23 29.77 -12.97
N MET A 82 9.02 31.07 -12.70
CA MET A 82 9.76 32.14 -13.40
C MET A 82 11.27 32.03 -13.19
N ALA A 83 11.72 31.65 -12.01
CA ALA A 83 13.13 31.45 -11.74
C ALA A 83 13.75 30.36 -12.64
N HIS A 84 13.03 29.26 -12.85
CA HIS A 84 13.46 28.20 -13.76
C HIS A 84 13.39 28.60 -15.24
N ILE A 85 12.40 29.41 -15.64
CA ILE A 85 12.33 29.98 -17.00
C ILE A 85 13.56 30.84 -17.27
N HIS A 86 13.95 31.71 -16.33
CA HIS A 86 15.14 32.56 -16.47
C HIS A 86 16.43 31.75 -16.48
N ALA A 87 16.61 30.84 -15.51
CA ALA A 87 17.81 30.02 -15.42
C ALA A 87 18.02 29.16 -16.68
N TRP A 88 16.94 28.59 -17.23
CA TRP A 88 17.04 27.79 -18.44
C TRP A 88 17.17 28.62 -19.72
N GLY A 89 16.50 29.78 -19.78
CA GLY A 89 16.66 30.74 -20.88
C GLY A 89 18.05 31.39 -20.96
N ASP A 90 18.85 31.36 -19.89
CA ASP A 90 20.25 31.80 -19.93
C ASP A 90 21.15 30.82 -20.68
N VAL A 91 20.83 29.52 -20.65
CA VAL A 91 21.52 28.48 -21.45
C VAL A 91 20.84 28.18 -22.78
N CYS A 92 19.58 28.62 -22.96
CA CYS A 92 18.83 28.52 -24.22
C CYS A 92 18.47 29.92 -24.79
N PRO A 93 19.45 30.73 -25.21
CA PRO A 93 19.19 32.11 -25.64
C PRO A 93 18.28 32.22 -26.88
N LYS A 94 18.28 31.25 -27.79
CA LYS A 94 17.41 31.25 -28.98
C LYS A 94 15.98 30.90 -28.60
N ALA A 95 15.80 29.93 -27.70
CA ALA A 95 14.50 29.49 -27.23
C ALA A 95 13.91 30.38 -26.14
N ARG A 96 14.70 31.21 -25.45
CA ARG A 96 14.26 32.11 -24.37
C ARG A 96 12.95 32.87 -24.65
N PRO A 97 12.70 33.41 -25.86
CA PRO A 97 11.45 34.15 -26.15
C PRO A 97 10.19 33.27 -26.22
N ILE A 98 10.33 31.96 -26.40
CA ILE A 98 9.21 31.02 -26.59
C ILE A 98 8.96 30.12 -25.38
N ILE A 99 9.89 30.06 -24.42
CA ILE A 99 9.70 29.25 -23.21
C ILE A 99 8.47 29.76 -22.46
N HIS A 100 7.53 28.84 -22.20
CA HIS A 100 6.29 29.11 -21.45
C HIS A 100 5.28 30.00 -22.17
N LEU A 101 5.36 30.14 -23.50
CA LEU A 101 4.41 30.91 -24.29
C LEU A 101 2.96 30.45 -24.04
N GLY A 102 2.03 31.39 -23.83
CA GLY A 102 0.61 31.13 -23.60
C GLY A 102 0.23 30.43 -22.29
N ALA A 103 1.18 29.82 -21.59
CA ALA A 103 0.96 28.99 -20.42
C ALA A 103 0.95 29.79 -19.09
N THR A 104 0.56 29.11 -18.02
CA THR A 104 0.61 29.61 -16.64
C THR A 104 1.45 28.68 -15.78
N SER A 105 1.90 29.10 -14.60
CA SER A 105 2.74 28.30 -13.68
C SER A 105 2.22 26.88 -13.41
N CYS A 106 0.89 26.68 -13.42
CA CYS A 106 0.28 25.36 -13.25
C CYS A 106 0.49 24.41 -14.44
N TYR A 107 0.74 24.93 -15.64
CA TYR A 107 1.08 24.11 -16.79
C TYR A 107 2.28 23.21 -16.48
N VAL A 108 3.33 23.73 -15.83
CA VAL A 108 4.46 22.89 -15.43
C VAL A 108 4.25 22.28 -14.05
N GLY A 109 3.73 23.03 -13.09
CA GLY A 109 3.55 22.54 -11.72
C GLY A 109 2.59 21.36 -11.61
N ASP A 110 1.34 21.54 -12.05
CA ASP A 110 0.28 20.56 -11.86
C ASP A 110 0.39 19.36 -12.81
N ASN A 111 0.87 19.56 -14.05
CA ASN A 111 1.15 18.43 -14.95
C ASN A 111 2.31 17.58 -14.46
N THR A 112 3.35 18.19 -13.87
CA THR A 112 4.45 17.46 -13.22
C THR A 112 3.94 16.66 -12.04
N ASP A 113 3.07 17.25 -11.21
CA ASP A 113 2.48 16.55 -10.08
C ASP A 113 1.66 15.33 -10.58
N MET A 114 0.82 15.47 -11.61
CA MET A 114 0.07 14.34 -12.16
C MET A 114 0.96 13.22 -12.73
N LEU A 115 2.10 13.58 -13.35
CA LEU A 115 3.10 12.62 -13.81
C LEU A 115 3.73 11.87 -12.64
N ILE A 116 4.19 12.59 -11.61
CA ILE A 116 4.78 12.01 -10.41
C ILE A 116 3.77 11.11 -9.69
N LEU A 117 2.51 11.54 -9.54
CA LEU A 117 1.44 10.75 -8.93
C LEU A 117 1.21 9.43 -9.69
N LYS A 118 1.16 9.48 -11.03
CA LYS A 118 1.03 8.29 -11.87
C LYS A 118 2.21 7.34 -11.69
N GLU A 119 3.44 7.84 -11.82
CA GLU A 119 4.66 7.02 -11.68
C GLU A 119 4.77 6.42 -10.26
N ALA A 120 4.44 7.19 -9.21
CA ALA A 120 4.49 6.73 -7.83
C ALA A 120 3.42 5.68 -7.52
N LEU A 121 2.20 5.82 -8.06
CA LEU A 121 1.16 4.80 -7.93
C LEU A 121 1.54 3.50 -8.65
N LEU A 122 2.19 3.59 -9.82
CA LEU A 122 2.70 2.42 -10.53
C LEU A 122 3.79 1.70 -9.73
N LEU A 123 4.67 2.45 -9.06
CA LEU A 123 5.69 1.89 -8.16
C LEU A 123 5.05 1.21 -6.94
N VAL A 124 4.07 1.87 -6.29
CA VAL A 124 3.29 1.30 -5.18
C VAL A 124 2.57 0.02 -5.61
N ARG A 125 1.95 0.01 -6.79
CA ARG A 125 1.27 -1.18 -7.35
C ARG A 125 2.21 -2.37 -7.48
N GLY A 126 3.41 -2.18 -8.03
CA GLY A 126 4.38 -3.26 -8.18
C GLY A 126 4.74 -3.89 -6.84
N LYS A 127 5.03 -3.05 -5.84
CA LYS A 127 5.34 -3.49 -4.48
C LYS A 127 4.16 -4.17 -3.79
N LEU A 128 2.93 -3.66 -3.97
CA LEU A 128 1.71 -4.28 -3.49
C LEU A 128 1.54 -5.70 -4.07
N CYS A 129 1.67 -5.87 -5.38
CA CYS A 129 1.60 -7.18 -6.04
C CYS A 129 2.71 -8.12 -5.55
N ARG A 130 3.90 -7.62 -5.23
CA ARG A 130 4.97 -8.43 -4.64
C ARG A 130 4.60 -8.98 -3.26
N VAL A 131 3.98 -8.17 -2.40
CA VAL A 131 3.43 -8.66 -1.11
C VAL A 131 2.35 -9.71 -1.35
N MET A 132 1.44 -9.47 -2.29
CA MET A 132 0.38 -10.40 -2.64
C MET A 132 0.92 -11.75 -3.11
N GLN A 133 1.96 -11.76 -3.95
CA GLN A 133 2.65 -12.98 -4.40
C GLN A 133 3.23 -13.77 -3.21
N ASN A 134 3.95 -13.09 -2.31
CA ASN A 134 4.55 -13.74 -1.13
C ASN A 134 3.47 -14.38 -0.24
N LEU A 135 2.37 -13.67 0.02
CA LEU A 135 1.27 -14.16 0.83
C LEU A 135 0.48 -15.28 0.14
N ARG A 136 0.33 -15.22 -1.19
CA ARG A 136 -0.28 -16.28 -2.00
C ARG A 136 0.50 -17.59 -1.86
N ASP A 137 1.81 -17.54 -2.06
CA ASP A 137 2.66 -18.74 -1.95
C ASP A 137 2.71 -19.27 -0.51
N PHE A 138 2.76 -18.37 0.47
CA PHE A 138 2.65 -18.73 1.89
C PHE A 138 1.31 -19.41 2.20
N ALA A 139 0.20 -18.85 1.72
CA ALA A 139 -1.14 -19.37 1.96
C ALA A 139 -1.30 -20.78 1.38
N LEU A 140 -0.86 -21.01 0.14
CA LEU A 140 -0.89 -22.35 -0.48
C LEU A 140 -0.01 -23.35 0.28
N LYS A 141 1.21 -22.95 0.65
CA LYS A 141 2.14 -23.81 1.39
C LYS A 141 1.56 -24.30 2.72
N TYR A 142 0.80 -23.46 3.41
CA TYR A 142 0.25 -23.74 4.74
C TYR A 142 -1.28 -23.93 4.76
N LYS A 143 -1.90 -24.16 3.59
CA LYS A 143 -3.36 -24.28 3.46
C LYS A 143 -3.96 -25.40 4.30
N ASP A 144 -3.18 -26.45 4.56
CA ASP A 144 -3.60 -27.64 5.30
C ASP A 144 -3.12 -27.65 6.77
N LEU A 145 -2.28 -26.70 7.20
CA LEU A 145 -1.69 -26.70 8.55
C LEU A 145 -2.70 -26.19 9.59
N PRO A 146 -3.28 -27.05 10.46
CA PRO A 146 -4.29 -26.63 11.42
C PRO A 146 -3.69 -25.72 12.51
N THR A 147 -4.44 -24.70 12.91
CA THR A 147 -4.08 -23.76 13.98
C THR A 147 -5.33 -23.31 14.73
N LEU A 148 -5.18 -22.86 15.97
CA LEU A 148 -6.27 -22.26 16.72
C LEU A 148 -6.83 -21.05 15.98
N GLY A 149 -8.16 -20.97 15.83
CA GLY A 149 -8.85 -19.75 15.45
C GLY A 149 -8.95 -18.79 16.64
N TYR A 150 -9.09 -17.50 16.36
CA TYR A 150 -9.19 -16.48 17.41
C TYR A 150 -10.31 -15.50 17.11
N THR A 151 -11.25 -15.40 18.05
CA THR A 151 -12.26 -14.32 18.12
C THR A 151 -12.16 -13.72 19.52
N HIS A 152 -12.10 -12.39 19.64
CA HIS A 152 -11.79 -11.72 20.92
C HIS A 152 -10.44 -12.15 21.55
N LEU A 153 -9.50 -12.61 20.72
CA LEU A 153 -8.24 -13.24 21.15
C LEU A 153 -8.44 -14.46 22.07
N GLN A 154 -9.64 -15.05 22.07
CA GLN A 154 -9.94 -16.31 22.75
C GLN A 154 -9.88 -17.46 21.73
N PRO A 155 -9.40 -18.66 22.12
CA PRO A 155 -9.45 -19.85 21.28
C PRO A 155 -10.87 -20.10 20.77
N ALA A 156 -11.02 -20.21 19.46
CA ALA A 156 -12.26 -20.50 18.76
C ALA A 156 -12.06 -21.71 17.83
N GLN A 157 -13.10 -22.07 17.06
CA GLN A 157 -13.02 -23.13 16.05
C GLN A 157 -11.75 -22.98 15.19
N MET A 158 -11.13 -24.12 14.90
CA MET A 158 -9.84 -24.15 14.23
C MET A 158 -9.93 -23.60 12.81
N VAL A 159 -8.81 -23.06 12.35
CA VAL A 159 -8.56 -22.66 10.96
C VAL A 159 -7.25 -23.28 10.50
N THR A 160 -6.77 -22.93 9.31
CA THR A 160 -5.39 -23.22 8.92
C THR A 160 -4.54 -21.96 8.87
N VAL A 161 -3.23 -22.12 9.00
CA VAL A 161 -2.27 -21.01 8.86
C VAL A 161 -2.43 -20.35 7.48
N GLY A 162 -2.58 -21.15 6.43
CA GLY A 162 -2.83 -20.65 5.08
C GLY A 162 -4.16 -19.91 4.96
N LYS A 163 -5.25 -20.43 5.55
CA LYS A 163 -6.54 -19.75 5.53
C LYS A 163 -6.53 -18.42 6.30
N ARG A 164 -5.76 -18.31 7.37
CA ARG A 164 -5.55 -17.01 8.04
C ARG A 164 -4.88 -16.01 7.11
N ALA A 165 -3.88 -16.44 6.34
CA ALA A 165 -3.17 -15.58 5.42
C ALA A 165 -4.06 -15.04 4.29
N THR A 166 -5.10 -15.77 3.87
CA THR A 166 -6.05 -15.25 2.87
C THR A 166 -6.86 -14.07 3.38
N LEU A 167 -7.04 -13.90 4.70
CA LEU A 167 -7.70 -12.72 5.24
C LEU A 167 -6.87 -11.46 4.98
N TRP A 168 -5.55 -11.54 5.18
CA TRP A 168 -4.64 -10.44 4.88
C TRP A 168 -4.56 -10.18 3.37
N LEU A 169 -4.53 -11.25 2.58
CA LEU A 169 -4.43 -11.15 1.13
C LEU A 169 -5.70 -10.54 0.49
N TYR A 170 -6.88 -10.83 1.05
CA TYR A 170 -8.13 -10.23 0.55
C TYR A 170 -8.20 -8.73 0.76
N ASP A 171 -7.74 -8.21 1.91
CA ASP A 171 -7.64 -6.75 2.12
C ASP A 171 -6.76 -6.10 1.03
N LEU A 172 -5.64 -6.73 0.66
CA LEU A 172 -4.75 -6.25 -0.41
C LEU A 172 -5.36 -6.34 -1.82
N VAL A 173 -6.27 -7.30 -2.07
CA VAL A 173 -7.04 -7.37 -3.31
C VAL A 173 -7.94 -6.14 -3.44
N LEU A 174 -8.60 -5.74 -2.37
CA LEU A 174 -9.44 -4.53 -2.36
C LEU A 174 -8.58 -3.28 -2.61
N ASP A 175 -7.44 -3.17 -1.92
CA ASP A 175 -6.49 -2.07 -2.12
C ASP A 175 -6.01 -1.98 -3.58
N TYR A 176 -5.72 -3.12 -4.21
CA TYR A 176 -5.30 -3.19 -5.60
C TYR A 176 -6.39 -2.65 -6.54
N HIS A 177 -7.65 -3.05 -6.34
CA HIS A 177 -8.75 -2.59 -7.18
C HIS A 177 -9.00 -1.09 -7.03
N ASP A 178 -8.93 -0.54 -5.82
CA ASP A 178 -9.05 0.90 -5.58
C ASP A 178 -7.90 1.67 -6.24
N LEU A 179 -6.68 1.14 -6.17
CA LEU A 179 -5.50 1.70 -6.83
C LEU A 179 -5.69 1.72 -8.35
N GLU A 180 -6.05 0.61 -8.97
CA GLU A 180 -6.27 0.51 -10.43
C GLU A 180 -7.40 1.42 -10.89
N TYR A 181 -8.46 1.56 -10.10
CA TYR A 181 -9.53 2.52 -10.37
C TYR A 181 -9.01 3.96 -10.34
N VAL A 182 -8.20 4.34 -9.36
CA VAL A 182 -7.60 5.67 -9.32
C VAL A 182 -6.69 5.88 -10.53
N LEU A 183 -5.77 4.95 -10.83
CA LEU A 183 -4.87 5.00 -11.98
C LEU A 183 -5.62 5.21 -13.31
N SER A 184 -6.69 4.44 -13.56
CA SER A 184 -7.46 4.53 -14.81
C SER A 184 -8.23 5.86 -14.97
N THR A 185 -8.46 6.57 -13.86
CA THR A 185 -9.15 7.87 -13.85
C THR A 185 -8.21 9.07 -13.89
N LEU A 186 -6.89 8.89 -13.75
CA LEU A 186 -5.94 9.99 -13.86
C LEU A 186 -6.01 10.63 -15.25
N ALA A 187 -5.85 11.95 -15.28
CA ALA A 187 -5.84 12.75 -16.50
C ALA A 187 -4.84 13.88 -16.32
N LEU A 188 -4.15 14.24 -17.39
CA LEU A 188 -3.21 15.37 -17.36
C LEU A 188 -4.00 16.69 -17.20
N LEU A 189 -3.48 17.71 -16.52
CA LEU A 189 -4.17 19.03 -16.51
C LEU A 189 -4.24 19.59 -17.94
N GLY A 190 -3.16 19.46 -18.71
CA GLY A 190 -3.05 20.04 -20.06
C GLY A 190 -2.71 21.53 -20.02
N SER A 191 -3.12 22.25 -21.07
CA SER A 191 -2.84 23.68 -21.27
C SER A 191 -4.14 24.47 -21.11
N LYS A 192 -4.47 24.82 -19.87
CA LYS A 192 -5.79 25.37 -19.50
C LYS A 192 -5.82 26.90 -19.24
N GLY A 193 -4.66 27.54 -19.16
CA GLY A 193 -4.54 28.95 -18.80
C GLY A 193 -4.87 29.23 -17.32
N THR A 194 -4.90 30.50 -16.94
CA THR A 194 -4.93 30.93 -15.52
C THR A 194 -6.22 30.58 -14.77
N THR A 195 -7.35 30.46 -15.47
CA THR A 195 -8.68 30.17 -14.88
C THR A 195 -9.41 29.03 -15.58
N GLY A 196 -8.70 28.22 -16.38
CA GLY A 196 -9.28 27.08 -17.07
C GLY A 196 -9.94 27.39 -18.43
N THR A 197 -9.94 28.65 -18.86
CA THR A 197 -10.65 29.11 -20.06
C THR A 197 -9.83 29.12 -21.33
N GLN A 198 -8.51 28.87 -21.24
CA GLN A 198 -7.59 28.87 -22.38
C GLN A 198 -7.53 30.19 -23.16
N ALA A 199 -7.94 31.32 -22.54
CA ALA A 199 -8.03 32.62 -23.21
C ALA A 199 -6.71 33.09 -23.85
N SER A 200 -5.57 32.83 -23.20
CA SER A 200 -4.24 33.14 -23.76
C SER A 200 -3.95 32.35 -25.05
N PHE A 201 -4.34 31.07 -25.10
CA PHE A 201 -4.19 30.25 -26.31
C PHE A 201 -5.18 30.66 -27.41
N MET A 202 -6.40 31.07 -27.04
CA MET A 202 -7.37 31.63 -27.98
C MET A 202 -6.83 32.89 -28.66
N GLU A 203 -6.15 33.76 -27.91
CA GLU A 203 -5.52 34.95 -28.46
C GLU A 203 -4.33 34.61 -29.36
N LEU A 204 -3.48 33.65 -28.97
CA LEU A 204 -2.34 33.20 -29.76
C LEU A 204 -2.73 32.52 -31.08
N LEU A 205 -3.91 31.89 -31.13
CA LEU A 205 -4.37 31.07 -32.25
C LEU A 205 -5.56 31.68 -33.00
N ASP A 206 -5.70 33.01 -32.94
CA ASP A 206 -6.74 33.78 -33.67
C ASP A 206 -8.18 33.24 -33.45
N GLY A 207 -8.46 32.73 -32.26
CA GLY A 207 -9.75 32.15 -31.88
C GLY A 207 -10.02 30.73 -32.37
N ASP A 208 -9.02 30.02 -32.89
CA ASP A 208 -9.17 28.63 -33.36
C ASP A 208 -9.06 27.60 -32.21
N GLY A 209 -10.19 27.31 -31.59
CA GLY A 209 -10.27 26.33 -30.50
C GLY A 209 -9.84 24.91 -30.89
N LYS A 210 -9.94 24.51 -32.16
CA LYS A 210 -9.54 23.15 -32.57
C LYS A 210 -8.03 22.95 -32.47
N ARG A 211 -7.25 24.00 -32.76
CA ARG A 211 -5.79 23.96 -32.59
C ARG A 211 -5.39 23.84 -31.12
N ILE A 212 -6.20 24.39 -30.21
CA ILE A 212 -5.99 24.22 -28.77
C ILE A 212 -6.23 22.76 -28.38
N ASP A 213 -7.31 22.13 -28.88
CA ASP A 213 -7.58 20.70 -28.66
C ASP A 213 -6.42 19.82 -29.18
N GLU A 214 -5.84 20.17 -30.33
CA GLU A 214 -4.67 19.49 -30.91
C GLU A 214 -3.42 19.64 -30.04
N ILE A 215 -3.17 20.84 -29.49
CA ILE A 215 -2.08 21.09 -28.54
C ILE A 215 -2.24 20.22 -27.29
N GLU A 216 -3.43 20.19 -26.71
CA GLU A 216 -3.71 19.40 -25.51
C GLU A 216 -3.56 17.90 -25.75
N ALA A 217 -4.08 17.40 -26.88
CA ALA A 217 -3.94 16.00 -27.27
C ALA A 217 -2.47 15.60 -27.50
N TYR A 218 -1.69 16.47 -28.14
CA TYR A 218 -0.25 16.23 -28.33
C TYR A 218 0.49 16.14 -27.00
N ILE A 219 0.31 17.14 -26.13
CA ILE A 219 0.99 17.18 -24.82
C ILE A 219 0.60 15.98 -23.96
N ALA A 220 -0.69 15.61 -23.92
CA ALA A 220 -1.14 14.43 -23.18
C ALA A 220 -0.43 13.15 -23.68
N LYS A 221 -0.41 12.94 -24.99
CA LYS A 221 0.22 11.77 -25.60
C LYS A 221 1.73 11.72 -25.32
N GLU A 222 2.44 12.83 -25.51
CA GLU A 222 3.90 12.92 -25.24
C GLU A 222 4.23 12.68 -23.77
N MET A 223 3.33 13.05 -22.87
CA MET A 223 3.46 12.81 -21.42
C MET A 223 2.89 11.45 -20.99
N GLY A 224 2.49 10.60 -21.93
CA GLY A 224 2.01 9.25 -21.64
C GLY A 224 0.63 9.21 -20.96
N PHE A 225 -0.25 10.17 -21.26
CA PHE A 225 -1.64 10.20 -20.84
C PHE A 225 -2.57 10.09 -22.06
N ASP A 226 -3.65 9.33 -21.90
CA ASP A 226 -4.66 9.18 -22.96
C ASP A 226 -5.64 10.35 -23.03
N LYS A 227 -5.68 11.17 -21.96
CA LYS A 227 -6.66 12.26 -21.79
C LYS A 227 -6.14 13.39 -20.90
N VAL A 228 -6.66 14.58 -21.16
CA VAL A 228 -6.59 15.73 -20.26
C VAL A 228 -7.84 15.82 -19.38
N VAL A 229 -7.80 16.61 -18.30
CA VAL A 229 -8.99 16.89 -17.50
C VAL A 229 -10.05 17.57 -18.39
N PRO A 230 -11.32 17.14 -18.30
CA PRO A 230 -12.37 17.69 -19.16
C PRO A 230 -12.77 19.12 -18.77
N VAL A 231 -12.54 19.50 -17.52
CA VAL A 231 -12.81 20.84 -16.99
C VAL A 231 -11.87 21.11 -15.82
N SER A 232 -11.38 22.34 -15.72
CA SER A 232 -10.54 22.81 -14.62
C SER A 232 -10.79 24.28 -14.32
N GLY A 233 -10.40 24.72 -13.13
CA GLY A 233 -10.03 26.12 -12.91
C GLY A 233 -8.57 26.31 -13.32
N GLN A 234 -7.76 26.89 -12.43
CA GLN A 234 -6.31 27.03 -12.67
C GLN A 234 -5.55 25.70 -12.61
N THR A 235 -6.05 24.75 -11.81
CA THR A 235 -5.38 23.50 -11.43
C THR A 235 -6.24 22.30 -11.77
N TYR A 236 -5.67 21.10 -11.75
CA TYR A 236 -6.51 19.91 -11.67
C TYR A 236 -7.23 19.92 -10.31
N THR A 237 -8.42 19.32 -10.24
CA THR A 237 -9.19 19.33 -8.98
C THR A 237 -8.42 18.62 -7.86
N ARG A 238 -8.23 19.30 -6.72
CA ARG A 238 -7.58 18.72 -5.53
C ARG A 238 -8.35 17.54 -4.94
N LYS A 239 -9.56 17.24 -5.44
CA LYS A 239 -10.24 15.97 -5.16
C LYS A 239 -9.43 14.75 -5.63
N PHE A 240 -8.60 14.86 -6.67
CA PHE A 240 -7.69 13.79 -7.07
C PHE A 240 -6.69 13.46 -5.96
N ASP A 241 -6.11 14.47 -5.32
CA ASP A 241 -5.15 14.31 -4.21
C ASP A 241 -5.79 13.53 -3.04
N SER A 242 -7.03 13.86 -2.69
CA SER A 242 -7.79 13.15 -1.66
C SER A 242 -8.06 11.69 -2.03
N ARG A 243 -8.39 11.40 -3.29
CA ARG A 243 -8.59 10.03 -3.77
C ARG A 243 -7.29 9.22 -3.71
N VAL A 244 -6.18 9.80 -4.15
CA VAL A 244 -4.86 9.16 -4.09
C VAL A 244 -4.46 8.84 -2.65
N LEU A 245 -4.56 9.82 -1.74
CA LEU A 245 -4.18 9.58 -0.34
C LEU A 245 -5.12 8.59 0.36
N SER A 246 -6.38 8.48 -0.09
CA SER A 246 -7.31 7.45 0.40
C SER A 246 -6.86 6.04 0.03
N VAL A 247 -6.38 5.82 -1.20
CA VAL A 247 -5.78 4.54 -1.62
C VAL A 247 -4.56 4.19 -0.78
N LEU A 248 -3.66 5.16 -0.58
CA LEU A 248 -2.47 4.98 0.27
C LEU A 248 -2.85 4.63 1.73
N SER A 249 -3.91 5.25 2.24
CA SER A 249 -4.46 4.95 3.57
C SER A 249 -5.10 3.55 3.64
N GLY A 250 -5.76 3.07 2.57
CA GLY A 250 -6.27 1.69 2.48
C GLY A 250 -5.16 0.66 2.66
N ILE A 251 -4.11 0.78 1.85
CA ILE A 251 -2.91 -0.08 1.92
C ILE A 251 -2.30 -0.06 3.33
N ALA A 252 -2.22 1.12 3.95
CA ALA A 252 -1.72 1.26 5.31
C ALA A 252 -2.62 0.57 6.36
N GLN A 253 -3.94 0.59 6.20
CA GLN A 253 -4.86 -0.13 7.09
C GLN A 253 -4.66 -1.64 7.01
N SER A 254 -4.56 -2.18 5.79
CA SER A 254 -4.30 -3.61 5.53
C SER A 254 -2.97 -4.07 6.13
N ALA A 255 -1.90 -3.30 5.89
CA ALA A 255 -0.58 -3.57 6.46
C ALA A 255 -0.57 -3.49 8.00
N TYR A 256 -1.30 -2.53 8.60
CA TYR A 256 -1.38 -2.41 10.06
C TYR A 256 -2.17 -3.55 10.70
N LYS A 257 -3.24 -4.03 10.05
CA LYS A 257 -3.96 -5.22 10.51
C LYS A 257 -3.06 -6.46 10.47
N PHE A 258 -2.34 -6.68 9.38
CA PHE A 258 -1.35 -7.76 9.25
C PHE A 258 -0.28 -7.68 10.34
N SER A 259 0.32 -6.50 10.55
CA SER A 259 1.41 -6.34 11.50
C SER A 259 0.97 -6.59 12.95
N ASN A 260 -0.27 -6.25 13.31
CA ASN A 260 -0.82 -6.57 14.63
C ASN A 260 -0.99 -8.08 14.83
N ASP A 261 -1.55 -8.78 13.84
CA ASP A 261 -1.69 -10.24 13.90
C ASP A 261 -0.31 -10.90 14.05
N MET A 262 0.68 -10.47 13.27
CA MET A 262 2.05 -11.01 13.35
C MET A 262 2.70 -10.78 14.73
N ARG A 263 2.52 -9.59 15.32
CA ARG A 263 3.03 -9.31 16.67
C ARG A 263 2.40 -10.22 17.72
N ILE A 264 1.11 -10.52 17.59
CA ILE A 264 0.40 -11.46 18.47
C ILE A 264 0.90 -12.89 18.24
N LEU A 265 0.97 -13.35 16.99
CA LEU A 265 1.44 -14.70 16.64
C LEU A 265 2.88 -14.95 17.12
N GLN A 266 3.74 -13.93 17.08
CA GLN A 266 5.09 -13.98 17.61
C GLN A 266 5.12 -14.05 19.13
N SER A 267 4.18 -13.38 19.83
CA SER A 267 4.03 -13.55 21.28
C SER A 267 3.67 -15.00 21.65
N PHE A 268 2.87 -15.67 20.81
CA PHE A 268 2.51 -17.08 20.92
C PHE A 268 3.60 -18.04 20.44
N LYS A 269 4.63 -17.53 19.76
CA LYS A 269 5.71 -18.31 19.11
C LYS A 269 5.21 -19.25 18.02
N GLU A 270 4.03 -18.96 17.47
CA GLU A 270 3.46 -19.74 16.35
C GLU A 270 4.11 -19.34 15.03
N MET A 271 4.39 -18.04 14.89
CA MET A 271 5.06 -17.46 13.73
C MET A 271 5.98 -16.31 14.14
N GLU A 272 7.06 -16.09 13.40
CA GLU A 272 7.99 -14.97 13.61
C GLU A 272 8.24 -14.21 12.30
N GLU A 273 8.51 -12.90 12.41
CA GLU A 273 9.14 -12.17 11.31
C GLU A 273 10.57 -12.71 11.04
N PRO A 274 11.10 -12.60 9.81
CA PRO A 274 12.44 -13.05 9.50
C PRO A 274 13.50 -12.43 10.42
N PHE A 275 14.52 -13.20 10.78
CA PHE A 275 15.60 -12.74 11.66
C PHE A 275 16.94 -12.90 10.96
N GLU A 276 17.65 -11.79 10.72
CA GLU A 276 18.93 -11.84 10.01
C GLU A 276 20.03 -12.44 10.88
N LYS A 277 21.02 -13.08 10.25
CA LYS A 277 22.11 -13.80 10.94
C LYS A 277 22.86 -12.94 11.97
N ASN A 278 23.02 -11.65 11.69
CA ASN A 278 23.74 -10.69 12.54
C ASN A 278 22.81 -9.73 13.30
N GLN A 279 21.49 -9.94 13.24
CA GLN A 279 20.53 -9.08 13.91
C GLN A 279 20.61 -9.26 15.43
N ILE A 280 20.69 -8.15 16.16
CA ILE A 280 20.61 -8.15 17.63
C ILE A 280 19.18 -7.78 18.02
N GLY A 281 18.46 -8.73 18.62
CA GLY A 281 17.05 -8.54 19.01
C GLY A 281 16.85 -7.68 20.27
N SER A 282 17.80 -7.73 21.21
CA SER A 282 17.80 -6.95 22.45
C SER A 282 19.22 -6.73 22.93
N SER A 283 19.53 -5.53 23.42
CA SER A 283 20.84 -5.19 23.99
C SER A 283 21.12 -5.90 25.33
N ALA A 284 20.10 -6.44 25.99
CA ALA A 284 20.21 -7.05 27.32
C ALA A 284 19.80 -8.53 27.40
N MET A 285 19.03 -9.04 26.42
CA MET A 285 18.48 -10.40 26.45
C MET A 285 18.76 -11.14 25.14
N PRO A 286 19.85 -11.94 25.04
CA PRO A 286 20.31 -12.55 23.80
C PRO A 286 19.30 -13.48 23.11
N TYR A 287 18.39 -14.10 23.87
CA TYR A 287 17.36 -15.01 23.34
C TYR A 287 16.10 -14.28 22.83
N LYS A 288 15.94 -12.98 23.14
CA LYS A 288 14.70 -12.24 22.89
C LYS A 288 14.67 -11.72 21.44
N ARG A 289 13.74 -12.24 20.64
CA ARG A 289 13.44 -11.76 19.29
C ARG A 289 12.16 -10.93 19.28
N ASN A 290 12.28 -9.66 18.88
CA ASN A 290 11.16 -8.73 18.82
C ASN A 290 10.65 -8.59 17.38
N PRO A 291 9.33 -8.41 17.17
CA PRO A 291 8.73 -8.16 15.86
C PRO A 291 8.94 -6.68 15.42
N MET A 292 10.20 -6.22 15.39
CA MET A 292 10.53 -4.80 15.19
C MET A 292 10.13 -4.29 13.80
N ARG A 293 10.18 -5.15 12.77
CA ARG A 293 9.74 -4.76 11.42
C ARG A 293 8.24 -4.54 11.40
N CYS A 294 7.46 -5.46 11.97
CA CYS A 294 6.02 -5.29 12.13
C CYS A 294 5.65 -4.08 13.01
N GLU A 295 6.42 -3.78 14.06
CA GLU A 295 6.22 -2.58 14.90
C GLU A 295 6.52 -1.28 14.13
N ARG A 296 7.61 -1.25 13.36
CA ARG A 296 7.92 -0.11 12.47
C ARG A 296 6.83 0.08 11.42
N MET A 297 6.39 -1.00 10.77
CA MET A 297 5.29 -0.98 9.81
C MET A 297 4.03 -0.37 10.44
N SER A 298 3.64 -0.85 11.63
CA SER A 298 2.51 -0.32 12.39
C SER A 298 2.62 1.18 12.68
N ALA A 299 3.82 1.66 13.03
CA ALA A 299 4.06 3.07 13.33
C ALA A 299 3.90 3.96 12.09
N LEU A 300 4.46 3.54 10.95
CA LEU A 300 4.33 4.25 9.68
C LEU A 300 2.89 4.23 9.15
N CYS A 301 2.21 3.08 9.25
CA CYS A 301 0.81 2.95 8.83
C CYS A 301 -0.09 3.95 9.56
N ARG A 302 0.12 4.11 10.87
CA ARG A 302 -0.65 5.09 11.66
C ARG A 302 -0.47 6.51 11.16
N ALA A 303 0.75 6.89 10.76
CA ALA A 303 1.01 8.23 10.22
C ALA A 303 0.23 8.48 8.92
N VAL A 304 0.25 7.53 7.97
CA VAL A 304 -0.50 7.63 6.71
C VAL A 304 -2.01 7.71 6.96
N ILE A 305 -2.52 6.84 7.84
CA ILE A 305 -3.96 6.81 8.17
C ILE A 305 -4.42 8.13 8.79
N SER A 306 -3.59 8.74 9.65
CA SER A 306 -3.91 10.04 10.26
C SER A 306 -3.84 11.22 9.29
N ASP A 307 -2.98 11.14 8.27
CA ASP A 307 -2.78 12.24 7.30
C ASP A 307 -3.88 12.29 6.22
N VAL A 308 -4.70 11.25 6.06
CA VAL A 308 -5.75 11.19 5.02
C VAL A 308 -6.71 12.38 5.04
N ALA A 309 -7.01 12.92 6.23
CA ALA A 309 -7.90 14.06 6.40
C ALA A 309 -7.34 15.35 5.76
N ASN A 310 -6.02 15.43 5.61
CA ASN A 310 -5.32 16.63 5.19
C ASN A 310 -5.70 17.03 3.76
N THR A 311 -5.59 16.09 2.81
CA THR A 311 -5.97 16.30 1.41
C THR A 311 -7.48 16.44 1.22
N ALA A 312 -8.28 15.78 2.05
CA ALA A 312 -9.73 15.96 2.05
C ALA A 312 -10.13 17.39 2.46
N ILE A 313 -9.49 17.93 3.50
CA ILE A 313 -9.69 19.31 3.95
C ILE A 313 -9.25 20.28 2.84
N THR A 314 -8.03 20.14 2.30
CA THR A 314 -7.53 20.98 1.20
C THR A 314 -8.49 20.98 0.01
N ALA A 315 -9.01 19.82 -0.40
CA ALA A 315 -9.97 19.75 -1.49
C ALA A 315 -11.29 20.47 -1.18
N SER A 316 -11.77 20.39 0.07
CA SER A 316 -13.04 20.99 0.50
C SER A 316 -12.99 22.51 0.69
N THR A 317 -11.80 23.07 0.91
CA THR A 317 -11.62 24.50 1.23
C THR A 317 -11.08 25.33 0.07
N GLN A 318 -10.90 24.75 -1.12
CA GLN A 318 -10.55 25.52 -2.32
C GLN A 318 -11.69 26.49 -2.69
N TRP A 319 -11.36 27.76 -2.90
CA TRP A 319 -12.34 28.76 -3.32
C TRP A 319 -12.24 29.03 -4.83
N PHE A 320 -13.40 28.97 -5.50
CA PHE A 320 -13.54 29.25 -6.93
C PHE A 320 -12.52 28.48 -7.79
N GLU A 321 -11.82 29.14 -8.72
CA GLU A 321 -10.91 28.49 -9.67
C GLU A 321 -9.57 28.05 -9.06
N ARG A 322 -9.15 28.60 -7.90
CA ARG A 322 -8.03 28.15 -7.03
C ARG A 322 -7.78 29.12 -5.86
N THR A 323 -7.37 28.57 -4.72
CA THR A 323 -6.59 29.29 -3.69
C THR A 323 -5.24 28.61 -3.41
N LEU A 324 -4.20 29.39 -3.06
CA LEU A 324 -2.79 28.91 -2.99
C LEU A 324 -2.43 28.22 -1.66
N ASP A 325 -3.36 28.14 -0.71
CA ASP A 325 -3.22 27.39 0.54
C ASP A 325 -2.98 25.89 0.32
N ASP A 326 -3.28 25.38 -0.89
CA ASP A 326 -2.97 24.03 -1.33
C ASP A 326 -1.46 23.74 -1.45
N SER A 327 -0.67 24.73 -1.88
CA SER A 327 0.70 24.54 -2.36
C SER A 327 1.64 24.01 -1.28
N ALA A 328 1.66 24.64 -0.10
CA ALA A 328 2.55 24.23 0.98
C ALA A 328 2.14 22.86 1.56
N ASN A 329 0.85 22.62 1.68
CA ASN A 329 0.29 21.40 2.24
C ASN A 329 0.60 20.18 1.37
N ARG A 330 0.34 20.27 0.06
CA ARG A 330 0.58 19.19 -0.90
C ARG A 330 2.04 18.77 -0.97
N ARG A 331 2.97 19.72 -0.83
CA ARG A 331 4.43 19.47 -0.76
C ARG A 331 4.84 18.63 0.46
N ILE A 332 3.95 18.45 1.44
CA ILE A 332 4.19 17.62 2.63
C ILE A 332 3.34 16.36 2.51
N ALA A 333 2.02 16.50 2.53
CA ALA A 333 1.07 15.40 2.66
C ALA A 333 1.19 14.37 1.52
N ILE A 334 1.33 14.83 0.27
CA ILE A 334 1.42 13.92 -0.88
C ILE A 334 2.74 13.17 -0.87
N SER A 335 3.86 13.90 -0.81
CA SER A 335 5.18 13.26 -0.82
C SER A 335 5.39 12.33 0.37
N GLU A 336 5.04 12.76 1.59
CA GLU A 336 5.23 11.92 2.77
C GLU A 336 4.28 10.72 2.77
N GLY A 337 3.06 10.86 2.25
CA GLY A 337 2.14 9.73 2.06
C GLY A 337 2.73 8.64 1.17
N PHE A 338 3.27 9.00 0.00
CA PHE A 338 3.92 8.04 -0.90
C PHE A 338 5.20 7.45 -0.31
N LEU A 339 6.08 8.28 0.25
CA LEU A 339 7.33 7.82 0.87
C LEU A 339 7.06 6.87 2.05
N ALA A 340 6.01 7.12 2.83
CA ALA A 340 5.60 6.25 3.93
C ALA A 340 5.04 4.91 3.43
N VAL A 341 4.13 4.91 2.45
CA VAL A 341 3.59 3.67 1.88
C VAL A 341 4.66 2.85 1.18
N ASP A 342 5.58 3.50 0.48
CA ASP A 342 6.75 2.85 -0.10
C ASP A 342 7.57 2.11 0.98
N ALA A 343 7.89 2.80 2.08
CA ALA A 343 8.61 2.21 3.20
C ALA A 343 7.82 1.07 3.86
N ILE A 344 6.50 1.23 4.03
CA ILE A 344 5.61 0.19 4.58
C ILE A 344 5.68 -1.06 3.70
N LEU A 345 5.52 -0.91 2.38
CA LEU A 345 5.54 -2.02 1.44
C LEU A 345 6.92 -2.70 1.37
N ASN A 346 8.03 -1.95 1.40
CA ASN A 346 9.37 -2.55 1.47
C ASN A 346 9.52 -3.45 2.72
N VAL A 347 9.02 -3.00 3.87
CA VAL A 347 9.02 -3.79 5.09
C VAL A 347 8.07 -4.99 4.98
N PHE A 348 6.91 -4.80 4.36
CA PHE A 348 5.90 -5.84 4.21
C PHE A 348 6.38 -6.95 3.27
N ILE A 349 7.01 -6.60 2.15
CA ILE A 349 7.70 -7.55 1.25
C ILE A 349 8.74 -8.35 2.04
N ASN A 350 9.63 -7.66 2.76
CA ASN A 350 10.68 -8.32 3.53
C ASN A 350 10.13 -9.29 4.59
N VAL A 351 9.07 -8.90 5.31
CA VAL A 351 8.45 -9.75 6.32
C VAL A 351 7.78 -10.96 5.68
N THR A 352 6.99 -10.76 4.62
CA THR A 352 6.22 -11.84 3.96
C THR A 352 7.08 -12.83 3.21
N ASP A 353 8.21 -12.39 2.64
CA ASP A 353 9.19 -13.25 1.97
C ASP A 353 9.86 -14.23 2.95
N GLY A 354 10.07 -13.80 4.20
CA GLY A 354 10.83 -14.55 5.20
C GLY A 354 10.03 -15.03 6.42
N LEU A 355 8.70 -15.16 6.32
CA LEU A 355 7.87 -15.64 7.45
C LEU A 355 8.33 -17.01 7.95
N VAL A 356 8.54 -17.12 9.25
CA VAL A 356 8.88 -18.39 9.91
C VAL A 356 7.65 -18.92 10.64
N VAL A 357 7.32 -20.20 10.42
CA VAL A 357 6.21 -20.90 11.08
C VAL A 357 6.77 -22.01 11.95
N TYR A 358 6.20 -22.22 13.15
CA TYR A 358 6.60 -23.25 14.09
C TYR A 358 5.49 -24.31 14.31
N PRO A 359 5.34 -25.30 13.41
CA PRO A 359 4.24 -26.28 13.47
C PRO A 359 4.13 -27.05 14.79
N LYS A 360 5.26 -27.29 15.49
CA LYS A 360 5.25 -27.99 16.79
C LYS A 360 4.69 -27.14 17.93
N VAL A 361 4.94 -25.83 17.91
CA VAL A 361 4.33 -24.89 18.88
C VAL A 361 2.84 -24.78 18.62
N ILE A 362 2.45 -24.64 17.35
CA ILE A 362 1.04 -24.62 16.92
C ILE A 362 0.33 -25.90 17.39
N ALA A 363 0.89 -27.07 17.11
CA ALA A 363 0.32 -28.35 17.50
C ALA A 363 0.16 -28.48 19.03
N SER A 364 1.14 -28.00 19.81
CA SER A 364 1.07 -27.99 21.27
C SER A 364 -0.10 -27.14 21.79
N ARG A 365 -0.27 -25.94 21.24
CA ARG A 365 -1.38 -25.05 21.61
C ARG A 365 -2.74 -25.61 21.18
N VAL A 366 -2.81 -26.21 19.99
CA VAL A 366 -4.00 -26.94 19.53
C VAL A 366 -4.35 -28.06 20.50
N ALA A 367 -3.38 -28.88 20.91
CA ALA A 367 -3.62 -29.99 21.83
C ALA A 367 -4.16 -29.53 23.20
N ALA A 368 -3.75 -28.35 23.67
CA ALA A 368 -4.23 -27.79 24.93
C ALA A 368 -5.71 -27.37 24.90
N GLU A 369 -6.20 -26.88 23.75
CA GLU A 369 -7.54 -26.28 23.64
C GLU A 369 -8.56 -27.17 22.90
N LEU A 370 -8.10 -28.05 22.00
CA LEU A 370 -8.96 -28.92 21.20
C LEU A 370 -9.90 -29.81 22.04
N PRO A 371 -9.53 -30.32 23.24
CA PRO A 371 -10.46 -31.04 24.09
C PRO A 371 -11.74 -30.27 24.40
N PHE A 372 -11.65 -28.95 24.64
CA PHE A 372 -12.83 -28.12 24.90
C PHE A 372 -13.69 -27.95 23.64
N MET A 373 -13.04 -27.76 22.48
CA MET A 373 -13.72 -27.59 21.19
C MET A 373 -14.37 -28.88 20.66
N ALA A 374 -13.81 -30.03 21.03
CA ALA A 374 -14.28 -31.35 20.62
C ALA A 374 -15.53 -31.83 21.40
N SER A 375 -16.03 -31.05 22.36
CA SER A 375 -17.17 -31.39 23.21
C SER A 375 -18.38 -31.92 22.44
N GLU A 376 -18.80 -31.28 21.34
CA GLU A 376 -19.93 -31.75 20.53
C GLU A 376 -19.62 -33.07 19.82
N ASN A 377 -18.39 -33.26 19.31
CA ASN A 377 -17.98 -34.51 18.65
C ASN A 377 -17.97 -35.69 19.65
N ILE A 378 -17.49 -35.44 20.86
CA ILE A 378 -17.48 -36.42 21.96
C ILE A 378 -18.92 -36.77 22.37
N LEU A 379 -19.78 -35.76 22.51
CA LEU A 379 -21.21 -35.95 22.79
C LEU A 379 -21.86 -36.85 21.75
N MET A 380 -21.68 -36.54 20.46
CA MET A 380 -22.23 -37.33 19.37
C MET A 380 -21.72 -38.78 19.37
N ALA A 381 -20.44 -39.00 19.67
CA ALA A 381 -19.87 -40.34 19.75
C ALA A 381 -20.46 -41.17 20.90
N ALA A 382 -20.65 -40.56 22.08
CA ALA A 382 -21.27 -41.21 23.23
C ALA A 382 -22.76 -41.52 23.01
N VAL A 383 -23.50 -40.60 22.37
CA VAL A 383 -24.92 -40.84 22.00
C VAL A 383 -25.06 -42.02 21.03
N LYS A 384 -24.16 -42.15 20.06
CA LYS A 384 -24.15 -43.31 19.13
C LYS A 384 -23.94 -44.66 19.83
N ARG A 385 -23.35 -44.66 21.03
CA ARG A 385 -23.18 -45.84 21.88
C ARG A 385 -24.35 -46.09 22.83
N GLY A 386 -25.45 -45.33 22.68
CA GLY A 386 -26.68 -45.51 23.45
C GLY A 386 -26.85 -44.55 24.63
N GLY A 387 -25.97 -43.56 24.79
CA GLY A 387 -26.08 -42.57 25.87
C GLY A 387 -27.18 -41.52 25.62
N ASP A 388 -27.78 -41.03 26.70
CA ASP A 388 -28.76 -39.94 26.66
C ASP A 388 -28.09 -38.59 26.41
N ARG A 389 -28.48 -37.91 25.33
CA ARG A 389 -27.85 -36.66 24.88
C ARG A 389 -27.89 -35.57 25.97
N GLN A 390 -29.02 -35.40 26.65
CA GLN A 390 -29.18 -34.30 27.59
C GLN A 390 -28.33 -34.51 28.85
N THR A 391 -28.29 -35.74 29.34
CA THR A 391 -27.44 -36.16 30.47
C THR A 391 -25.96 -36.02 30.13
N LEU A 392 -25.55 -36.46 28.94
CA LEU A 392 -24.16 -36.36 28.48
C LEU A 392 -23.70 -34.92 28.27
N HIS A 393 -24.56 -34.07 27.69
CA HIS A 393 -24.24 -32.66 27.50
C HIS A 393 -24.00 -31.95 28.84
N GLU A 394 -24.84 -32.19 29.85
CA GLU A 394 -24.65 -31.63 31.19
C GLU A 394 -23.37 -32.16 31.85
N ALA A 395 -23.09 -33.46 31.72
CA ALA A 395 -21.84 -34.05 32.20
C ALA A 395 -20.59 -33.42 31.55
N ILE A 396 -20.61 -33.18 30.24
CA ILE A 396 -19.51 -32.48 29.54
C ILE A 396 -19.35 -31.06 30.09
N ARG A 397 -20.46 -30.34 30.34
CA ARG A 397 -20.42 -28.99 30.91
C ARG A 397 -19.72 -28.99 32.27
N GLU A 398 -20.10 -29.89 33.16
CA GLU A 398 -19.48 -30.03 34.50
C GLU A 398 -17.99 -30.34 34.39
N HIS A 399 -17.61 -31.31 33.56
CA HIS A 399 -16.20 -31.70 33.36
C HIS A 399 -15.38 -30.59 32.71
N ALA A 400 -15.93 -29.89 31.72
CA ALA A 400 -15.27 -28.76 31.06
C ALA A 400 -15.07 -27.58 32.03
N MET A 401 -16.03 -27.30 32.90
CA MET A 401 -15.87 -26.30 33.96
C MET A 401 -14.81 -26.71 34.98
N ALA A 402 -14.76 -27.99 35.36
CA ALA A 402 -13.74 -28.50 36.27
C ALA A 402 -12.34 -28.43 35.65
N ALA A 403 -12.15 -28.91 34.43
CA ALA A 403 -10.88 -28.79 33.69
C ALA A 403 -10.48 -27.33 33.47
N GLY A 404 -11.44 -26.47 33.15
CA GLY A 404 -11.22 -25.03 33.04
C GLY A 404 -10.71 -24.38 34.33
N ARG A 405 -11.19 -24.84 35.51
CA ARG A 405 -10.63 -24.41 36.80
C ARG A 405 -9.21 -24.91 37.01
N MET A 406 -8.91 -26.17 36.69
CA MET A 406 -7.53 -26.69 36.78
C MET A 406 -6.55 -25.85 35.95
N VAL A 407 -6.95 -25.43 34.74
CA VAL A 407 -6.12 -24.58 33.88
C VAL A 407 -5.98 -23.16 34.44
N LYS A 408 -7.09 -22.53 34.87
CA LYS A 408 -7.13 -21.11 35.21
C LYS A 408 -6.72 -20.79 36.65
N GLU A 409 -7.09 -21.63 37.59
CA GLU A 409 -6.86 -21.43 39.03
C GLU A 409 -5.55 -22.09 39.47
N GLU A 410 -5.22 -23.26 38.91
CA GLU A 410 -4.06 -24.06 39.34
C GLU A 410 -2.89 -24.05 38.34
N GLY A 411 -3.08 -23.52 37.14
CA GLY A 411 -2.04 -23.50 36.09
C GLY A 411 -1.64 -24.89 35.58
N LEU A 412 -2.51 -25.88 35.72
CA LEU A 412 -2.27 -27.26 35.31
C LEU A 412 -2.73 -27.53 33.87
N PRO A 413 -2.23 -28.59 33.21
CA PRO A 413 -2.71 -28.99 31.89
C PRO A 413 -4.22 -29.29 31.88
N ASN A 414 -4.83 -29.14 30.70
CA ASN A 414 -6.22 -29.53 30.47
C ASN A 414 -6.40 -31.04 30.66
N ASP A 415 -7.23 -31.45 31.62
CA ASP A 415 -7.50 -32.85 31.99
C ASP A 415 -8.93 -33.31 31.58
N LEU A 416 -9.58 -32.59 30.66
CA LEU A 416 -10.96 -32.87 30.25
C LEU A 416 -11.13 -34.29 29.69
N LEU A 417 -10.16 -34.78 28.91
CA LEU A 417 -10.27 -36.10 28.29
C LEU A 417 -10.20 -37.21 29.35
N GLU A 418 -9.32 -37.06 30.33
CA GLU A 418 -9.21 -37.95 31.48
C GLU A 418 -10.50 -38.00 32.28
N ARG A 419 -11.14 -36.84 32.50
CA ARG A 419 -12.42 -36.73 33.21
C ARG A 419 -13.54 -37.45 32.48
N ILE A 420 -13.64 -37.25 31.17
CA ILE A 420 -14.68 -37.88 30.34
C ILE A 420 -14.45 -39.40 30.25
N ALA A 421 -13.20 -39.85 30.08
CA ALA A 421 -12.87 -41.28 30.01
C ALA A 421 -13.10 -42.02 31.33
N ALA A 422 -13.01 -41.33 32.47
CA ALA A 422 -13.27 -41.89 33.80
C ALA A 422 -14.77 -41.89 34.20
N ASP A 423 -15.63 -41.33 33.35
CA ASP A 423 -17.07 -41.22 33.62
C ASP A 423 -17.84 -42.24 32.80
N ASP A 424 -18.30 -43.30 33.47
CA ASP A 424 -19.01 -44.44 32.87
C ASP A 424 -20.23 -44.02 32.04
N ARG A 425 -20.82 -42.84 32.28
CA ARG A 425 -21.94 -42.32 31.50
C ARG A 425 -21.61 -42.21 30.01
N PHE A 426 -20.35 -41.93 29.66
CA PHE A 426 -19.91 -41.72 28.28
C PHE A 426 -19.69 -43.01 27.50
N GLY A 427 -19.33 -44.12 28.17
CA GLY A 427 -19.02 -45.39 27.50
C GLY A 427 -17.89 -45.29 26.46
N LEU A 428 -16.98 -44.33 26.65
CA LEU A 428 -15.84 -44.05 25.77
C LEU A 428 -14.54 -44.27 26.53
N ALA A 429 -13.70 -45.17 26.03
CA ALA A 429 -12.32 -45.28 26.50
C ALA A 429 -11.50 -44.06 26.03
N LYS A 430 -10.41 -43.73 26.72
CA LYS A 430 -9.55 -42.59 26.38
C LYS A 430 -9.06 -42.66 24.94
N GLU A 431 -8.66 -43.85 24.49
CA GLU A 431 -8.15 -44.08 23.13
C GLU A 431 -9.22 -43.84 22.05
N ASP A 432 -10.50 -44.05 22.38
CA ASP A 432 -11.61 -43.77 21.48
C ASP A 432 -11.88 -42.27 21.38
N ILE A 433 -11.73 -41.55 22.50
CA ILE A 433 -11.85 -40.09 22.54
C ILE A 433 -10.70 -39.46 21.76
N GLU A 434 -9.45 -39.88 21.98
CA GLU A 434 -8.27 -39.35 21.28
C GLU A 434 -8.36 -39.48 19.75
N LYS A 435 -8.97 -40.55 19.23
CA LYS A 435 -9.23 -40.72 17.79
C LYS A 435 -10.16 -39.65 17.22
N LEU A 436 -11.01 -39.02 18.04
CA LEU A 436 -11.89 -37.93 17.63
C LEU A 436 -11.14 -36.59 17.55
N LEU A 437 -9.98 -36.45 18.20
CA LEU A 437 -9.24 -35.20 18.32
C LEU A 437 -8.19 -35.00 17.21
N ARG A 438 -8.45 -35.50 15.99
CA ARG A 438 -7.53 -35.22 14.87
C ARG A 438 -7.72 -33.77 14.41
N PRO A 439 -6.71 -32.89 14.52
CA PRO A 439 -6.90 -31.47 14.22
C PRO A 439 -7.41 -31.17 12.79
N ALA A 440 -7.05 -32.02 11.82
CA ALA A 440 -7.50 -31.92 10.44
C ALA A 440 -9.03 -32.10 10.28
N ASP A 441 -9.71 -32.72 11.24
CA ASP A 441 -11.17 -32.87 11.20
C ASP A 441 -11.91 -31.59 11.65
N TYR A 442 -11.18 -30.61 12.20
CA TYR A 442 -11.75 -29.38 12.78
C TYR A 442 -11.49 -28.10 11.97
N ILE A 443 -10.83 -28.22 10.81
CA ILE A 443 -10.50 -27.06 9.95
C ILE A 443 -11.58 -26.77 8.88
N GLY A 444 -12.68 -27.52 8.87
CA GLY A 444 -13.77 -27.33 7.91
C GLY A 444 -13.27 -27.31 6.46
N ARG A 445 -13.66 -26.28 5.70
CA ARG A 445 -13.29 -26.10 4.28
C ARG A 445 -12.08 -25.19 4.06
N CYS A 446 -11.18 -25.08 5.05
CA CYS A 446 -10.07 -24.13 4.98
C CYS A 446 -9.19 -24.33 3.72
N PRO A 447 -8.72 -25.56 3.38
CA PRO A 447 -7.89 -25.77 2.21
C PRO A 447 -8.58 -25.37 0.90
N GLU A 448 -9.82 -25.81 0.69
CA GLU A 448 -10.56 -25.53 -0.54
C GLU A 448 -10.89 -24.04 -0.68
N GLN A 449 -11.15 -23.35 0.43
CA GLN A 449 -11.35 -21.89 0.42
C GLN A 449 -10.07 -21.14 0.05
N VAL A 450 -8.90 -21.63 0.47
CA VAL A 450 -7.61 -21.04 0.09
C VAL A 450 -7.38 -21.19 -1.41
N GLU A 451 -7.53 -22.40 -1.94
CA GLU A 451 -7.35 -22.70 -3.37
C GLU A 451 -8.33 -21.88 -4.21
N HIS A 452 -9.62 -21.91 -3.89
CA HIS A 452 -10.65 -21.19 -4.62
C HIS A 452 -10.40 -19.67 -4.64
N PHE A 453 -10.04 -19.08 -3.49
CA PHE A 453 -9.76 -17.65 -3.42
C PHE A 453 -8.53 -17.27 -4.27
N ILE A 454 -7.46 -18.05 -4.18
CA ILE A 454 -6.22 -17.76 -4.90
C ILE A 454 -6.42 -17.88 -6.42
N GLU A 455 -7.07 -18.96 -6.87
CA GLU A 455 -7.30 -19.19 -8.30
C GLU A 455 -8.19 -18.13 -8.95
N ASN A 456 -9.22 -17.66 -8.24
CA ASN A 456 -10.27 -16.82 -8.82
C ASN A 456 -10.06 -15.31 -8.59
N GLU A 457 -9.39 -14.91 -7.50
CA GLU A 457 -9.23 -13.49 -7.15
C GLU A 457 -7.77 -13.03 -7.30
N VAL A 458 -6.81 -13.84 -6.85
CA VAL A 458 -5.40 -13.42 -6.73
C VAL A 458 -4.59 -13.69 -8.00
N ASP A 459 -4.65 -14.91 -8.53
CA ASP A 459 -3.90 -15.31 -9.72
C ASP A 459 -4.25 -14.49 -10.98
N PRO A 460 -5.50 -14.04 -11.20
CA PRO A 460 -5.81 -13.10 -12.28
C PRO A 460 -5.07 -11.75 -12.14
N ILE A 461 -5.03 -11.19 -10.93
CA ILE A 461 -4.35 -9.90 -10.63
C ILE A 461 -2.85 -10.01 -10.91
N LEU A 462 -2.22 -11.08 -10.40
CA LEU A 462 -0.78 -11.28 -10.52
C LEU A 462 -0.37 -11.51 -11.99
N ARG A 463 -1.14 -12.33 -12.73
CA ARG A 463 -0.91 -12.54 -14.18
C ARG A 463 -1.08 -11.27 -15.01
N ALA A 464 -2.09 -10.45 -14.72
CA ALA A 464 -2.29 -9.17 -15.40
C ALA A 464 -1.11 -8.23 -15.16
N THR A 465 -0.55 -8.23 -13.95
CA THR A 465 0.58 -7.38 -13.58
C THR A 465 1.89 -7.82 -14.25
N GLU A 466 2.16 -9.13 -14.35
CA GLU A 466 3.32 -9.68 -15.07
C GLU A 466 3.30 -9.31 -16.57
N ALA A 467 2.13 -9.34 -17.20
CA ALA A 467 1.95 -9.02 -18.62
C ALA A 467 2.26 -7.54 -18.96
N ILE A 468 2.16 -6.63 -17.99
CA ILE A 468 2.37 -5.18 -18.18
C ILE A 468 3.87 -4.81 -18.11
N GLY A 469 4.76 -5.77 -17.83
CA GLY A 469 6.22 -5.60 -17.86
C GLY A 469 6.85 -5.61 -16.46
N GLY A 470 7.65 -6.65 -16.21
CA GLY A 470 8.24 -7.04 -14.93
C GLY A 470 9.23 -6.08 -14.25
N ALA A 471 9.34 -4.81 -14.64
CA ALA A 471 10.04 -3.81 -13.83
C ALA A 471 9.34 -3.56 -12.48
N ALA A 472 8.05 -3.93 -12.38
CA ALA A 472 7.24 -3.85 -11.16
C ALA A 472 7.51 -4.97 -10.12
N LEU A 473 8.23 -6.03 -10.49
CA LEU A 473 8.52 -7.19 -9.62
C LEU A 473 10.00 -7.29 -9.20
N THR A 474 10.87 -6.39 -9.69
CA THR A 474 12.32 -6.38 -9.40
C THR A 474 12.78 -5.12 -8.66
N VAL A 475 12.04 -4.70 -7.63
CA VAL A 475 12.52 -3.71 -6.64
C VAL A 475 12.42 -4.32 -5.25
#